data_AF-A0A026WIS4-F1
#
_entry.id   AF-A0A026WIS4-F1
#
_cell.length_a   1.000
_cell.length_b   1.000
_cell.length_c   1.000
_cell.angle_alpha   90.00
_cell.angle_beta   90.00
_cell.angle_gamma   90.00
#
_symmetry.space_group_name_H-M   'P 1'
#
loop_
_entity.id
_entity.type
_entity.pdbx_description
1 polymer ?
#
loop_
_entity_poly.entity_id
_entity_poly.type
_entity_poly.pdbx_seq_one_letter_code
_entity_poly.pdbx_strand_id
1 'polypeptide(L)'
;MYDKVALVEPVYDRPETYRRPRSITPPDYERYYPRSPGPTDRHRPLERYERVYGPPVGLPPHREMRRETIPPPHHEFVRPPIHPHGPPHVHPGPPHHYGPPRHMMIRHPVHGFERVENKKDKFPNYLHHVSPEDDPLATRTLFAGNLEINITEEELRRIFSKYGIVDDIDIKRPPPGTGNAYAFVRFQTLDMAHRCKVELSGQYIGKFQCKIGYGKATPTTRIWVGGLGPWTSVPQLEREFDRFGAIKKIDYIKGDSNAYILYDSIDAAQAAVKEMRGFPLGGPDRRLRVDFADVTPGFGFKPRPYSEESSEFRPHSDSDSENTRGGMLSTSRTLPDVARKSIAVWQGALILKNSLFPAKFHLTDGETEIIDSLMKDEEGKHMLRITQRLRLDQPKLDDVSKRIQTSSSHAIFLGLAGSSTAVTNDDANVQTRPLRNLVSYLKQKEAAGVISLLNKDTEGTGVLYAFPPCAFSTELLKRTCPSLSDESLKEDHLVIVVVKGGSA
;
A
#
# COMPACT_ATOMS: atom_id res chain seq x y z
N MET A 1 39.46 23.27 -55.53
CA MET A 1 39.83 22.86 -56.90
C MET A 1 39.91 21.33 -56.94
N TYR A 2 39.88 20.75 -58.14
CA TYR A 2 40.09 19.33 -58.42
C TYR A 2 41.56 18.90 -58.07
N ASP A 3 41.97 17.62 -58.04
CA ASP A 3 41.36 16.39 -58.60
C ASP A 3 41.93 15.09 -57.97
N LYS A 4 41.14 13.98 -58.04
CA LYS A 4 41.54 12.55 -58.24
C LYS A 4 42.63 11.84 -57.37
N VAL A 5 42.56 10.52 -57.14
CA VAL A 5 41.44 9.55 -57.21
C VAL A 5 41.76 8.29 -56.37
N ALA A 6 40.71 7.63 -55.87
CA ALA A 6 40.71 6.18 -55.65
C ALA A 6 39.26 5.69 -55.83
N LEU A 7 38.99 4.97 -56.92
CA LEU A 7 37.67 4.40 -57.23
C LEU A 7 37.84 2.97 -57.74
N VAL A 8 37.12 2.03 -57.13
CA VAL A 8 36.88 0.69 -57.66
C VAL A 8 35.41 0.35 -57.39
N GLU A 9 34.60 0.51 -58.43
CA GLU A 9 33.28 -0.12 -58.56
C GLU A 9 33.43 -1.41 -59.42
N PRO A 10 32.34 -2.03 -59.91
CA PRO A 10 31.46 -2.88 -59.12
C PRO A 10 31.40 -4.31 -59.71
N VAL A 11 30.61 -5.19 -59.09
CA VAL A 11 30.10 -6.39 -59.78
C VAL A 11 28.58 -6.39 -59.70
N TYR A 12 27.94 -6.04 -60.81
CA TYR A 12 26.55 -6.34 -61.11
C TYR A 12 26.52 -7.53 -62.07
N ASP A 13 25.55 -8.43 -61.89
CA ASP A 13 24.51 -8.55 -62.93
C ASP A 13 23.18 -9.09 -62.39
N ARG A 14 22.14 -9.03 -63.23
CA ARG A 14 20.72 -9.44 -63.01
C ARG A 14 20.28 -10.38 -64.18
N PRO A 15 19.00 -10.77 -64.38
CA PRO A 15 17.78 -10.74 -63.55
C PRO A 15 17.34 -12.19 -63.18
N GLU A 16 16.15 -12.83 -63.35
CA GLU A 16 14.81 -12.55 -63.93
C GLU A 16 13.68 -13.24 -63.12
N THR A 17 12.71 -12.43 -62.70
CA THR A 17 11.23 -12.57 -62.70
C THR A 17 10.43 -13.86 -62.36
N TYR A 18 9.18 -13.58 -61.95
CA TYR A 18 7.95 -14.39 -61.98
C TYR A 18 7.66 -15.57 -60.99
N ARG A 19 6.49 -15.40 -60.34
CA ARG A 19 5.49 -16.41 -59.89
C ARG A 19 5.74 -17.30 -58.66
N ARG A 20 4.96 -17.01 -57.60
CA ARG A 20 4.29 -18.02 -56.74
C ARG A 20 3.42 -18.95 -57.62
N PRO A 21 3.25 -20.26 -57.31
CA PRO A 21 2.32 -20.67 -56.23
C PRO A 21 2.62 -21.98 -55.45
N ARG A 22 1.95 -22.09 -54.29
CA ARG A 22 1.43 -23.31 -53.60
C ARG A 22 2.31 -24.57 -53.43
N SER A 23 2.60 -24.85 -52.16
CA SER A 23 2.47 -26.16 -51.46
C SER A 23 2.68 -27.48 -52.24
N ILE A 24 3.69 -28.25 -51.82
CA ILE A 24 3.71 -29.73 -51.83
C ILE A 24 4.56 -30.21 -50.63
N THR A 25 4.14 -31.30 -49.98
CA THR A 25 4.88 -32.00 -48.93
C THR A 25 5.68 -33.17 -49.52
N PRO A 26 6.95 -33.38 -49.14
CA PRO A 26 7.69 -34.62 -49.43
C PRO A 26 7.09 -35.84 -48.67
N PRO A 27 7.30 -37.08 -49.15
CA PRO A 27 6.54 -38.27 -48.73
C PRO A 27 7.19 -39.10 -47.61
N ASP A 28 6.40 -40.07 -47.13
CA ASP A 28 6.72 -41.02 -46.05
C ASP A 28 7.86 -42.01 -46.35
N TYR A 29 8.38 -42.61 -45.27
CA TYR A 29 9.02 -43.92 -45.31
C TYR A 29 8.28 -44.91 -44.39
N GLU A 30 7.51 -45.80 -45.00
CA GLU A 30 6.84 -46.96 -44.39
C GLU A 30 7.89 -48.04 -43.95
N ARG A 31 7.65 -49.05 -43.10
CA ARG A 31 6.46 -49.56 -42.36
C ARG A 31 6.90 -50.59 -41.28
N TYR A 32 5.88 -51.22 -40.66
CA TYR A 32 5.83 -52.54 -39.98
C TYR A 32 5.86 -52.52 -38.45
N TYR A 33 5.03 -53.28 -37.71
CA TYR A 33 4.11 -54.40 -38.05
C TYR A 33 2.70 -54.21 -37.35
N PRO A 34 1.66 -55.11 -37.42
CA PRO A 34 0.40 -54.67 -38.06
C PRO A 34 -0.97 -54.98 -37.35
N ARG A 35 -2.04 -54.53 -38.03
CA ARG A 35 -3.40 -55.13 -38.21
C ARG A 35 -4.53 -54.92 -37.17
N SER A 36 -5.49 -54.11 -37.64
CA SER A 36 -6.96 -54.08 -37.45
C SER A 36 -7.68 -55.42 -37.78
N PRO A 37 -9.04 -55.58 -37.80
CA PRO A 37 -10.17 -54.59 -37.93
C PRO A 37 -11.29 -54.79 -36.83
N GLY A 38 -12.52 -54.23 -36.86
CA GLY A 38 -13.35 -53.56 -37.89
C GLY A 38 -14.78 -53.22 -37.38
N PRO A 39 -15.76 -52.88 -38.26
CA PRO A 39 -16.22 -51.48 -38.41
C PRO A 39 -17.78 -51.26 -38.50
N THR A 40 -18.22 -50.08 -38.98
CA THR A 40 -19.57 -49.73 -39.55
C THR A 40 -20.71 -49.36 -38.55
N ASP A 41 -21.73 -48.52 -38.85
CA ASP A 41 -21.91 -47.57 -40.00
C ASP A 41 -22.87 -46.36 -39.78
N ARG A 42 -22.60 -45.29 -40.55
CA ARG A 42 -23.51 -44.35 -41.28
C ARG A 42 -24.74 -43.57 -40.70
N HIS A 43 -24.66 -42.25 -40.97
CA HIS A 43 -25.65 -41.36 -41.66
C HIS A 43 -26.87 -40.73 -40.94
N ARG A 44 -27.30 -39.59 -41.52
CA ARG A 44 -28.40 -38.66 -41.16
C ARG A 44 -28.82 -37.87 -42.42
N PRO A 45 -30.13 -37.57 -42.63
CA PRO A 45 -30.57 -36.43 -43.44
C PRO A 45 -31.41 -35.39 -42.65
N LEU A 46 -31.80 -34.29 -43.32
CA LEU A 46 -32.72 -33.25 -42.85
C LEU A 46 -33.97 -33.16 -43.75
N GLU A 47 -35.06 -32.60 -43.21
CA GLU A 47 -36.02 -31.58 -43.72
C GLU A 47 -37.02 -31.37 -42.55
N ARG A 48 -37.40 -30.19 -42.02
CA ARG A 48 -37.79 -28.84 -42.53
C ARG A 48 -39.30 -28.72 -42.80
N TYR A 49 -39.95 -27.78 -42.09
CA TYR A 49 -41.19 -26.98 -42.34
C TYR A 49 -41.68 -26.48 -40.95
N GLU A 50 -42.23 -25.29 -40.68
CA GLU A 50 -42.26 -23.97 -41.34
C GLU A 50 -42.79 -22.91 -40.33
N ARG A 51 -42.37 -21.62 -40.43
CA ARG A 51 -43.14 -20.38 -40.03
C ARG A 51 -43.56 -20.22 -38.53
N VAL A 52 -43.98 -19.05 -37.97
CA VAL A 52 -43.92 -17.60 -38.33
C VAL A 52 -44.11 -16.72 -37.06
N TYR A 53 -43.33 -15.63 -36.94
CA TYR A 53 -43.58 -14.38 -36.14
C TYR A 53 -43.70 -14.48 -34.60
N GLY A 54 -43.82 -13.31 -33.93
CA GLY A 54 -43.72 -13.14 -32.48
C GLY A 54 -44.86 -12.32 -31.81
N PRO A 55 -44.59 -11.27 -30.98
CA PRO A 55 -45.21 -11.13 -29.65
C PRO A 55 -46.02 -9.81 -29.46
N PRO A 56 -46.50 -9.40 -28.24
CA PRO A 56 -46.98 -10.10 -27.03
C PRO A 56 -48.35 -9.53 -26.49
N VAL A 57 -48.70 -9.82 -25.21
CA VAL A 57 -49.64 -9.10 -24.29
C VAL A 57 -51.14 -9.50 -24.31
N GLY A 58 -51.73 -9.75 -23.11
CA GLY A 58 -53.20 -9.74 -22.89
C GLY A 58 -53.75 -10.71 -21.82
N LEU A 59 -54.62 -10.22 -20.92
CA LEU A 59 -55.43 -10.95 -19.90
C LEU A 59 -56.94 -10.85 -20.27
N PRO A 60 -57.91 -11.41 -19.51
CA PRO A 60 -58.13 -12.77 -18.98
C PRO A 60 -59.51 -13.34 -19.48
N PRO A 61 -60.18 -14.33 -18.84
CA PRO A 61 -61.13 -14.01 -17.75
C PRO A 61 -61.30 -15.08 -16.63
N HIS A 62 -62.25 -14.84 -15.72
CA HIS A 62 -62.47 -15.52 -14.42
C HIS A 62 -63.32 -16.81 -14.44
N ARG A 63 -63.19 -17.60 -13.35
CA ARG A 63 -64.35 -18.09 -12.57
C ARG A 63 -64.02 -18.17 -11.07
N GLU A 64 -64.46 -17.20 -10.25
CA GLU A 64 -65.56 -17.28 -9.24
C GLU A 64 -65.25 -18.16 -7.99
N MET A 65 -65.50 -17.76 -6.73
CA MET A 65 -66.17 -16.56 -6.18
C MET A 65 -65.70 -16.22 -4.73
N ARG A 66 -65.77 -14.92 -4.37
CA ARG A 66 -66.09 -14.25 -3.06
C ARG A 66 -66.02 -15.03 -1.71
N ARG A 67 -65.70 -14.41 -0.54
CA ARG A 67 -66.02 -13.02 -0.10
C ARG A 67 -65.25 -12.48 1.16
N GLU A 68 -64.94 -11.18 1.12
CA GLU A 68 -64.93 -10.08 2.15
C GLU A 68 -64.76 -10.33 3.71
N THR A 69 -63.65 -9.81 4.29
CA THR A 69 -63.46 -8.94 5.50
C THR A 69 -63.87 -9.27 6.98
N ILE A 70 -62.88 -9.33 7.90
CA ILE A 70 -62.57 -8.49 9.13
C ILE A 70 -63.76 -7.82 9.93
N PRO A 71 -63.84 -7.70 11.31
CA PRO A 71 -62.96 -8.09 12.46
C PRO A 71 -63.66 -8.90 13.64
N PRO A 72 -63.71 -8.51 14.97
CA PRO A 72 -62.79 -8.97 16.05
C PRO A 72 -63.25 -10.00 17.17
N PRO A 73 -63.55 -9.70 18.47
CA PRO A 73 -62.82 -10.33 19.61
C PRO A 73 -63.62 -10.98 20.79
N HIS A 74 -62.89 -11.55 21.78
CA HIS A 74 -63.21 -11.80 23.23
C HIS A 74 -63.93 -13.08 23.75
N HIS A 75 -63.53 -13.48 25.00
CA HIS A 75 -64.17 -14.32 26.04
C HIS A 75 -64.34 -15.86 25.81
N GLU A 76 -63.92 -16.73 26.74
CA GLU A 76 -64.65 -17.41 27.87
C GLU A 76 -65.78 -18.38 27.43
N PHE A 77 -66.09 -19.54 28.06
CA PHE A 77 -65.83 -20.08 29.42
C PHE A 77 -64.88 -21.33 29.41
N VAL A 78 -64.96 -22.51 30.08
CA VAL A 78 -65.94 -23.27 30.92
C VAL A 78 -65.21 -24.25 31.90
N ARG A 79 -65.90 -24.67 32.98
CA ARG A 79 -65.62 -25.73 34.00
C ARG A 79 -66.97 -26.35 34.44
N PRO A 80 -67.13 -27.54 35.09
CA PRO A 80 -66.45 -28.03 36.34
C PRO A 80 -66.41 -29.59 36.48
N PRO A 81 -66.51 -30.24 37.67
CA PRO A 81 -65.86 -30.09 39.01
C PRO A 81 -64.85 -31.27 39.27
N ILE A 82 -64.24 -31.62 40.43
CA ILE A 82 -64.67 -31.89 41.84
C ILE A 82 -63.43 -31.83 42.81
N HIS A 83 -63.65 -31.72 44.13
CA HIS A 83 -62.69 -31.67 45.27
C HIS A 83 -62.89 -32.90 46.23
N PRO A 84 -62.03 -33.28 47.24
CA PRO A 84 -61.66 -32.43 48.41
C PRO A 84 -60.45 -32.78 49.37
N HIS A 85 -60.26 -31.94 50.42
CA HIS A 85 -59.67 -32.14 51.80
C HIS A 85 -58.18 -32.53 52.08
N GLY A 86 -57.54 -31.87 53.10
CA GLY A 86 -56.35 -32.36 53.86
C GLY A 86 -55.28 -31.31 54.34
N PRO A 87 -54.87 -31.20 55.64
CA PRO A 87 -53.89 -30.19 56.16
C PRO A 87 -52.59 -30.78 56.87
N PRO A 88 -51.92 -30.18 57.92
CA PRO A 88 -50.64 -29.43 57.73
C PRO A 88 -49.44 -29.69 58.74
N HIS A 89 -48.33 -28.95 58.54
CA HIS A 89 -47.20 -28.54 59.45
C HIS A 89 -46.69 -29.38 60.66
N VAL A 90 -45.35 -29.62 60.73
CA VAL A 90 -44.54 -29.67 62.00
C VAL A 90 -43.05 -29.22 61.76
N HIS A 91 -42.37 -28.75 62.82
CA HIS A 91 -40.90 -28.45 62.95
C HIS A 91 -40.20 -29.56 63.82
N PRO A 92 -38.95 -29.49 64.38
CA PRO A 92 -37.89 -28.45 64.39
C PRO A 92 -36.44 -28.99 64.12
N GLY A 93 -35.41 -28.19 64.43
CA GLY A 93 -33.99 -28.62 64.52
C GLY A 93 -33.26 -28.03 65.75
N PRO A 94 -32.18 -28.69 66.26
CA PRO A 94 -31.49 -28.29 67.51
C PRO A 94 -30.33 -27.27 67.33
N PRO A 95 -29.85 -26.61 68.43
CA PRO A 95 -29.28 -25.24 68.36
C PRO A 95 -27.93 -25.03 69.10
N HIS A 96 -27.60 -23.74 69.36
CA HIS A 96 -26.58 -23.17 70.29
C HIS A 96 -25.15 -22.96 69.75
N HIS A 97 -24.34 -21.99 70.22
CA HIS A 97 -24.54 -20.62 70.80
C HIS A 97 -23.13 -20.01 71.00
N TYR A 98 -22.95 -18.67 70.89
CA TYR A 98 -22.44 -17.76 71.95
C TYR A 98 -22.25 -16.31 71.41
N GLY A 99 -21.97 -15.36 72.31
CA GLY A 99 -22.20 -13.93 72.09
C GLY A 99 -20.98 -12.96 72.13
N PRO A 100 -21.26 -11.63 72.11
CA PRO A 100 -20.29 -10.50 71.97
C PRO A 100 -19.76 -10.01 73.37
N PRO A 101 -19.10 -8.83 73.63
CA PRO A 101 -19.08 -7.58 72.82
C PRO A 101 -17.90 -6.54 72.95
N ARG A 102 -18.13 -5.34 72.35
CA ARG A 102 -17.60 -3.97 72.68
C ARG A 102 -16.16 -3.60 72.23
N HIS A 103 -15.84 -2.34 71.86
CA HIS A 103 -16.62 -1.21 71.31
C HIS A 103 -15.69 -0.08 70.76
N MET A 104 -16.29 0.97 70.15
CA MET A 104 -15.69 2.25 69.65
C MET A 104 -14.92 2.20 68.31
N MET A 105 -14.97 3.21 67.41
CA MET A 105 -15.93 4.33 67.16
C MET A 105 -15.63 4.97 65.77
N ILE A 106 -16.66 5.36 64.98
CA ILE A 106 -16.66 6.52 64.01
C ILE A 106 -15.74 6.39 62.74
N ARG A 107 -16.09 6.71 61.47
CA ARG A 107 -17.23 7.43 60.82
C ARG A 107 -17.34 7.10 59.30
N HIS A 108 -18.52 7.34 58.69
CA HIS A 108 -18.77 7.67 57.25
C HIS A 108 -18.57 6.55 56.17
N PRO A 109 -19.18 6.64 54.97
CA PRO A 109 -20.61 6.28 54.81
C PRO A 109 -20.98 5.48 53.52
N VAL A 110 -22.26 5.07 53.44
CA VAL A 110 -23.00 4.54 52.25
C VAL A 110 -22.43 3.28 51.57
N HIS A 111 -23.05 2.13 51.82
CA HIS A 111 -23.10 1.03 50.85
C HIS A 111 -24.34 1.21 49.95
N GLY A 112 -24.14 1.26 48.64
CA GLY A 112 -25.20 1.26 47.64
C GLY A 112 -25.11 0.03 46.75
N PHE A 113 -25.97 -0.96 47.00
CA PHE A 113 -26.29 -2.12 46.16
C PHE A 113 -25.11 -2.89 45.52
N GLU A 114 -24.83 -4.09 46.03
CA GLU A 114 -24.04 -5.09 45.32
C GLU A 114 -24.69 -5.45 43.97
N ARG A 115 -24.16 -4.87 42.90
CA ARG A 115 -24.32 -5.43 41.56
C ARG A 115 -23.32 -6.58 41.44
N VAL A 116 -23.81 -7.82 41.38
CA VAL A 116 -22.96 -8.99 41.10
C VAL A 116 -22.23 -8.78 39.78
N GLU A 117 -20.92 -8.54 39.83
CA GLU A 117 -20.12 -8.31 38.63
C GLU A 117 -20.10 -9.57 37.75
N ASN A 118 -20.68 -9.45 36.55
CA ASN A 118 -20.51 -10.47 35.52
C ASN A 118 -19.03 -10.52 35.10
N LYS A 119 -18.34 -11.62 35.42
CA LYS A 119 -16.95 -11.90 35.02
C LYS A 119 -16.73 -12.06 33.50
N LYS A 120 -17.66 -11.60 32.65
CA LYS A 120 -17.57 -11.61 31.18
C LYS A 120 -17.07 -10.28 30.61
N ASP A 121 -17.23 -9.17 31.34
CA ASP A 121 -16.92 -7.83 30.83
C ASP A 121 -15.47 -7.37 31.16
N LYS A 122 -14.77 -8.11 32.03
CA LYS A 122 -13.33 -7.91 32.31
C LYS A 122 -12.47 -8.74 31.36
N PHE A 123 -12.19 -8.20 30.17
CA PHE A 123 -11.12 -8.68 29.28
C PHE A 123 -9.75 -8.43 29.96
N PRO A 124 -8.99 -9.45 30.41
CA PRO A 124 -7.86 -9.21 31.32
C PRO A 124 -6.58 -8.67 30.66
N ASN A 125 -6.48 -8.75 29.33
CA ASN A 125 -5.18 -8.68 28.64
C ASN A 125 -4.66 -7.26 28.35
N TYR A 126 -5.41 -6.19 28.65
CA TYR A 126 -4.98 -4.80 28.43
C TYR A 126 -3.88 -4.30 29.40
N LEU A 127 -3.47 -5.13 30.37
CA LEU A 127 -2.54 -4.74 31.44
C LEU A 127 -1.21 -5.52 31.45
N HIS A 128 -1.06 -6.56 30.63
CA HIS A 128 0.20 -7.31 30.49
C HIS A 128 0.74 -7.20 29.06
N HIS A 129 1.37 -6.06 28.78
CA HIS A 129 2.13 -5.83 27.56
C HIS A 129 3.49 -6.52 27.64
N VAL A 130 3.52 -7.80 27.26
CA VAL A 130 4.77 -8.55 26.99
C VAL A 130 5.49 -7.89 25.80
N SER A 131 6.81 -7.76 25.89
CA SER A 131 7.65 -7.25 24.80
C SER A 131 7.52 -8.12 23.53
N PRO A 132 7.65 -7.56 22.32
CA PRO A 132 7.46 -8.33 21.09
C PRO A 132 8.53 -9.41 20.87
N GLU A 133 9.68 -9.29 21.55
CA GLU A 133 10.74 -10.30 21.59
C GLU A 133 10.39 -11.51 22.49
N ASP A 134 9.65 -11.30 23.58
CA ASP A 134 9.28 -12.34 24.56
C ASP A 134 7.90 -12.98 24.29
N ASP A 135 6.99 -12.30 23.58
CA ASP A 135 5.69 -12.86 23.18
C ASP A 135 5.87 -13.79 21.97
N PRO A 136 5.71 -15.13 22.11
CA PRO A 136 5.91 -16.08 21.02
C PRO A 136 4.81 -16.02 19.96
N LEU A 137 3.71 -15.29 20.23
CA LEU A 137 2.65 -15.04 19.27
C LEU A 137 2.88 -13.73 18.49
N ALA A 138 3.89 -12.92 18.82
CA ALA A 138 4.06 -11.60 18.22
C ALA A 138 4.51 -11.66 16.75
N THR A 139 3.63 -11.19 15.88
CA THR A 139 3.76 -11.19 14.41
C THR A 139 3.48 -9.80 13.85
N ARG A 140 4.00 -9.49 12.66
CA ARG A 140 3.80 -8.20 11.98
C ARG A 140 2.37 -8.00 11.49
N THR A 141 1.61 -9.09 11.40
CA THR A 141 0.19 -9.09 11.05
C THR A 141 -0.66 -9.12 12.32
N LEU A 142 -1.52 -8.14 12.52
CA LEU A 142 -2.51 -8.12 13.60
C LEU A 142 -3.84 -8.70 13.14
N PHE A 143 -4.53 -9.38 14.05
CA PHE A 143 -5.97 -9.64 13.95
C PHE A 143 -6.72 -8.47 14.59
N ALA A 144 -7.52 -7.76 13.81
CA ALA A 144 -8.42 -6.70 14.26
C ALA A 144 -9.87 -7.20 14.22
N GLY A 145 -10.37 -7.68 15.37
CA GLY A 145 -11.72 -8.22 15.49
C GLY A 145 -12.77 -7.22 15.96
N ASN A 146 -14.04 -7.62 15.87
CA ASN A 146 -15.20 -6.88 16.36
C ASN A 146 -15.46 -5.54 15.64
N LEU A 147 -15.26 -5.51 14.32
CA LEU A 147 -15.43 -4.33 13.47
C LEU A 147 -16.87 -4.24 12.92
N GLU A 148 -17.32 -3.04 12.53
CA GLU A 148 -18.61 -2.86 11.84
C GLU A 148 -18.64 -3.63 10.51
N ILE A 149 -19.78 -4.25 10.18
CA ILE A 149 -19.91 -5.08 8.96
C ILE A 149 -19.65 -4.32 7.65
N ASN A 150 -19.78 -2.99 7.68
CA ASN A 150 -19.55 -2.10 6.54
C ASN A 150 -18.14 -1.50 6.47
N ILE A 151 -17.27 -1.73 7.47
CA ILE A 151 -15.93 -1.12 7.60
C ILE A 151 -15.12 -1.26 6.31
N THR A 152 -14.55 -0.15 5.82
CA THR A 152 -13.83 -0.12 4.54
C THR A 152 -12.32 -0.25 4.73
N GLU A 153 -11.58 -0.56 3.66
CA GLU A 153 -10.11 -0.67 3.73
C GLU A 153 -9.48 0.69 4.03
N GLU A 154 -10.00 1.76 3.43
CA GLU A 154 -9.54 3.14 3.59
C GLU A 154 -9.75 3.64 5.03
N GLU A 155 -10.84 3.21 5.70
CA GLU A 155 -11.05 3.53 7.11
C GLU A 155 -10.08 2.77 8.03
N LEU A 156 -9.88 1.47 7.81
CA LEU A 156 -8.88 0.72 8.57
C LEU A 156 -7.48 1.27 8.32
N ARG A 157 -7.14 1.60 7.07
CA ARG A 157 -5.85 2.21 6.70
C ARG A 157 -5.63 3.53 7.43
N ARG A 158 -6.62 4.44 7.43
CA ARG A 158 -6.62 5.74 8.16
C ARG A 158 -6.55 5.62 9.69
N ILE A 159 -7.00 4.49 10.26
CA ILE A 159 -6.94 4.25 11.71
C ILE A 159 -5.60 3.62 12.09
N PHE A 160 -5.16 2.61 11.34
CA PHE A 160 -3.97 1.82 11.66
C PHE A 160 -2.66 2.50 11.21
N SER A 161 -2.68 3.38 10.18
CA SER A 161 -1.51 4.15 9.72
C SER A 161 -0.82 4.97 10.82
N LYS A 162 -1.61 5.43 11.79
CA LYS A 162 -1.15 6.23 12.94
C LYS A 162 -0.10 5.54 13.81
N TYR A 163 -0.04 4.21 13.75
CA TYR A 163 0.88 3.40 14.56
C TYR A 163 2.09 2.91 13.75
N GLY A 164 2.06 3.06 12.42
CA GLY A 164 3.13 2.66 11.51
C GLY A 164 2.68 2.40 10.07
N ILE A 165 3.63 2.03 9.21
CA ILE A 165 3.37 1.75 7.79
C ILE A 165 2.63 0.41 7.65
N VAL A 166 1.42 0.46 7.09
CA VAL A 166 0.56 -0.71 6.83
C VAL A 166 0.78 -1.22 5.40
N ASP A 167 1.47 -2.34 5.27
CA ASP A 167 1.74 -3.01 3.99
C ASP A 167 0.47 -3.61 3.37
N ASP A 168 -0.43 -4.18 4.19
CA ASP A 168 -1.54 -5.01 3.71
C ASP A 168 -2.76 -5.00 4.67
N ILE A 169 -3.97 -5.13 4.12
CA ILE A 169 -5.24 -5.18 4.88
C ILE A 169 -6.20 -6.18 4.22
N ASP A 170 -6.48 -7.30 4.89
CA ASP A 170 -7.40 -8.34 4.44
C ASP A 170 -8.66 -8.39 5.31
N ILE A 171 -9.76 -7.80 4.83
CA ILE A 171 -11.05 -7.73 5.56
C ILE A 171 -11.87 -8.99 5.32
N LYS A 172 -12.20 -9.71 6.39
CA LYS A 172 -13.13 -10.86 6.39
C LYS A 172 -14.46 -10.46 7.01
N ARG A 173 -15.54 -10.65 6.24
CA ARG A 173 -16.92 -10.42 6.67
C ARG A 173 -17.63 -11.77 6.81
N PRO A 174 -17.95 -12.24 8.03
CA PRO A 174 -18.71 -13.48 8.24
C PRO A 174 -20.11 -13.42 7.60
N PRO A 175 -20.77 -14.56 7.34
CA PRO A 175 -22.17 -14.59 6.94
C PRO A 175 -23.07 -13.88 7.97
N PRO A 176 -24.16 -13.21 7.56
CA PRO A 176 -25.07 -12.51 8.48
C PRO A 176 -25.49 -13.39 9.67
N GLY A 177 -25.43 -12.83 10.88
CA GLY A 177 -25.72 -13.54 12.14
C GLY A 177 -24.58 -14.40 12.68
N THR A 178 -23.49 -14.62 11.95
CA THR A 178 -22.32 -15.41 12.42
C THR A 178 -21.39 -14.60 13.33
N GLY A 179 -21.32 -13.28 13.14
CA GLY A 179 -20.50 -12.38 13.96
C GLY A 179 -20.25 -11.03 13.30
N ASN A 180 -19.53 -10.16 14.02
CA ASN A 180 -19.02 -8.89 13.48
C ASN A 180 -17.84 -9.13 12.51
N ALA A 181 -17.50 -8.12 11.71
CA ALA A 181 -16.37 -8.21 10.79
C ALA A 181 -15.03 -8.27 11.54
N TYR A 182 -14.00 -8.78 10.86
CA TYR A 182 -12.62 -8.73 11.31
C TYR A 182 -11.68 -8.49 10.14
N ALA A 183 -10.46 -8.05 10.42
CA ALA A 183 -9.42 -7.86 9.41
C ALA A 183 -8.08 -8.43 9.88
N PHE A 184 -7.23 -8.79 8.93
CA PHE A 184 -5.81 -8.94 9.17
C PHE A 184 -5.08 -7.71 8.64
N VAL A 185 -4.32 -7.03 9.49
CA VAL A 185 -3.60 -5.79 9.17
C VAL A 185 -2.12 -6.02 9.33
N ARG A 186 -1.33 -5.97 8.25
CA ARG A 186 0.11 -6.19 8.27
C ARG A 186 0.87 -4.89 8.27
N PHE A 187 1.75 -4.73 9.26
CA PHE A 187 2.72 -3.65 9.32
C PHE A 187 4.06 -4.05 8.73
N GLN A 188 4.82 -3.05 8.28
CA GLN A 188 6.18 -3.22 7.78
C GLN A 188 7.11 -3.87 8.83
N THR A 189 7.01 -3.45 10.09
CA THR A 189 7.84 -3.92 11.22
C THR A 189 7.00 -4.48 12.37
N LEU A 190 7.61 -5.35 13.19
CA LEU A 190 6.94 -5.93 14.35
C LEU A 190 6.65 -4.89 15.45
N ASP A 191 7.47 -3.84 15.52
CA ASP A 191 7.39 -2.83 16.57
C ASP A 191 6.17 -1.90 16.37
N MET A 192 5.86 -1.57 15.10
CA MET A 192 4.61 -0.89 14.71
C MET A 192 3.37 -1.74 15.06
N ALA A 193 3.43 -3.05 14.80
CA ALA A 193 2.35 -3.97 15.13
C ALA A 193 2.15 -4.11 16.65
N HIS A 194 3.23 -4.16 17.43
CA HIS A 194 3.17 -4.16 18.90
C HIS A 194 2.53 -2.88 19.43
N ARG A 195 2.99 -1.70 18.98
CA ARG A 195 2.43 -0.39 19.34
C ARG A 195 0.93 -0.31 19.07
N CYS A 196 0.50 -0.71 17.86
CA CYS A 196 -0.91 -0.73 17.50
C CYS A 196 -1.74 -1.68 18.40
N LYS A 197 -1.21 -2.86 18.74
CA LYS A 197 -1.81 -3.79 19.72
C LYS A 197 -1.92 -3.17 21.13
N VAL A 198 -0.93 -2.40 21.57
CA VAL A 198 -0.93 -1.72 22.89
C VAL A 198 -2.00 -0.62 22.96
N GLU A 199 -2.05 0.25 21.96
CA GLU A 199 -2.81 1.51 22.04
C GLU A 199 -4.25 1.42 21.51
N LEU A 200 -4.47 0.66 20.43
CA LEU A 200 -5.75 0.61 19.71
C LEU A 200 -6.67 -0.53 20.18
N SER A 201 -6.13 -1.54 20.89
CA SER A 201 -6.95 -2.64 21.42
C SER A 201 -7.88 -2.14 22.54
N GLY A 202 -9.17 -2.45 22.43
CA GLY A 202 -10.21 -1.97 23.35
C GLY A 202 -10.79 -0.59 23.00
N GLN A 203 -10.16 0.17 22.10
CA GLN A 203 -10.67 1.44 21.60
C GLN A 203 -11.88 1.25 20.68
N TYR A 204 -12.74 2.25 20.58
CA TYR A 204 -13.91 2.21 19.71
C TYR A 204 -13.54 2.53 18.25
N ILE A 205 -13.90 1.63 17.33
CA ILE A 205 -13.92 1.87 15.88
C ILE A 205 -15.39 1.84 15.46
N GLY A 206 -15.92 3.02 15.08
CA GLY A 206 -17.37 3.20 14.97
C GLY A 206 -18.05 2.92 16.30
N LYS A 207 -19.06 2.05 16.30
CA LYS A 207 -19.88 1.70 17.47
C LYS A 207 -19.32 0.53 18.30
N PHE A 208 -18.25 -0.13 17.86
CA PHE A 208 -17.73 -1.34 18.51
C PHE A 208 -16.30 -1.15 19.03
N GLN A 209 -15.99 -1.72 20.19
CA GLN A 209 -14.62 -1.82 20.68
C GLN A 209 -13.83 -2.81 19.83
N CYS A 210 -12.78 -2.34 19.15
CA CYS A 210 -11.87 -3.18 18.39
C CYS A 210 -11.12 -4.14 19.33
N LYS A 211 -10.99 -5.40 18.93
CA LYS A 211 -10.27 -6.43 19.69
C LYS A 211 -9.04 -6.83 18.92
N ILE A 212 -7.89 -6.27 19.30
CA ILE A 212 -6.63 -6.52 18.61
C ILE A 212 -5.83 -7.59 19.34
N GLY A 213 -5.41 -8.59 18.56
CA GLY A 213 -4.41 -9.59 18.94
C GLY A 213 -3.44 -9.80 17.78
N TYR A 214 -2.43 -10.64 17.99
CA TYR A 214 -1.56 -11.03 16.89
C TYR A 214 -2.26 -11.99 15.93
N GLY A 215 -2.06 -11.77 14.65
CA GLY A 215 -2.53 -12.66 13.59
C GLY A 215 -1.70 -13.94 13.58
N LYS A 216 -2.37 -15.08 13.44
CA LYS A 216 -1.71 -16.38 13.30
C LYS A 216 -0.87 -16.37 12.02
N ALA A 217 0.46 -16.33 12.15
CA ALA A 217 1.35 -16.41 10.99
C ALA A 217 1.16 -17.73 10.25
N THR A 218 1.04 -17.65 8.93
CA THR A 218 1.14 -18.80 8.04
C THR A 218 2.62 -19.09 7.80
N PRO A 219 3.13 -20.30 8.09
CA PRO A 219 4.51 -20.64 7.81
C PRO A 219 4.83 -20.55 6.31
N THR A 220 5.99 -19.96 6.00
CA THR A 220 6.52 -19.78 4.64
C THR A 220 8.02 -20.09 4.62
N THR A 221 8.63 -20.17 3.43
CA THR A 221 10.09 -20.36 3.32
C THR A 221 10.90 -19.07 3.48
N ARG A 222 10.25 -17.90 3.47
CA ARG A 222 10.91 -16.59 3.66
C ARG A 222 10.61 -16.06 5.05
N ILE A 223 11.64 -15.71 5.81
CA ILE A 223 11.52 -15.07 7.12
C ILE A 223 11.92 -13.60 7.03
N TRP A 224 11.37 -12.79 7.93
CA TRP A 224 11.80 -11.44 8.25
C TRP A 224 12.58 -11.47 9.58
N VAL A 225 13.70 -10.76 9.64
CA VAL A 225 14.58 -10.65 10.81
C VAL A 225 14.81 -9.18 11.11
N GLY A 226 14.19 -8.66 12.16
CA GLY A 226 14.43 -7.33 12.72
C GLY A 226 15.30 -7.36 13.98
N GLY A 227 15.57 -6.18 14.54
CA GLY A 227 16.52 -6.02 15.65
C GLY A 227 17.98 -5.92 15.20
N LEU A 228 18.22 -5.68 13.91
CA LEU A 228 19.54 -5.49 13.32
C LEU A 228 19.99 -4.03 13.44
N GLY A 229 21.23 -3.76 13.05
CA GLY A 229 21.73 -2.39 12.92
C GLY A 229 23.12 -2.33 12.29
N PRO A 230 23.84 -1.19 12.40
CA PRO A 230 25.15 -1.00 11.77
C PRO A 230 26.26 -1.99 12.18
N TRP A 231 26.06 -2.73 13.27
CA TRP A 231 26.95 -3.81 13.73
C TRP A 231 26.70 -5.15 13.00
N THR A 232 25.55 -5.34 12.38
CA THR A 232 25.18 -6.56 11.67
C THR A 232 25.84 -6.61 10.29
N SER A 233 26.22 -7.81 9.84
CA SER A 233 26.76 -8.04 8.50
C SER A 233 26.15 -9.29 7.84
N VAL A 234 26.15 -9.35 6.51
CA VAL A 234 25.63 -10.52 5.77
C VAL A 234 26.31 -11.82 6.20
N PRO A 235 27.66 -11.92 6.32
CA PRO A 235 28.30 -13.17 6.76
C PRO A 235 27.97 -13.57 8.20
N GLN A 236 27.59 -12.61 9.06
CA GLN A 236 27.12 -12.91 10.41
C GLN A 236 25.70 -13.46 10.41
N LEU A 237 24.79 -12.88 9.60
CA LEU A 237 23.46 -13.43 9.41
C LEU A 237 23.54 -14.83 8.80
N GLU A 238 24.32 -15.01 7.74
CA GLU A 238 24.58 -16.29 7.10
C GLU A 238 25.06 -17.35 8.11
N ARG A 239 26.11 -17.05 8.90
CA ARG A 239 26.65 -17.96 9.92
C ARG A 239 25.66 -18.35 11.02
N GLU A 240 24.81 -17.43 11.48
CA GLU A 240 23.86 -17.72 12.56
C GLU A 240 22.55 -18.37 12.07
N PHE A 241 22.17 -18.17 10.79
CA PHE A 241 20.93 -18.69 10.22
C PHE A 241 21.08 -19.95 9.34
N ASP A 242 22.28 -20.24 8.81
CA ASP A 242 22.55 -21.44 7.99
C ASP A 242 22.31 -22.77 8.75
N ARG A 243 22.51 -22.75 10.08
CA ARG A 243 22.28 -23.92 10.96
C ARG A 243 20.87 -24.50 10.93
N PHE A 244 19.87 -23.74 10.47
CA PHE A 244 18.49 -24.19 10.38
C PHE A 244 18.18 -24.89 9.04
N GLY A 245 19.04 -24.74 8.04
CA GLY A 245 18.92 -25.36 6.72
C GLY A 245 19.39 -24.43 5.60
N ALA A 246 19.54 -24.98 4.39
CA ALA A 246 20.11 -24.28 3.25
C ALA A 246 19.39 -22.95 2.94
N ILE A 247 20.17 -21.86 2.95
CA ILE A 247 19.72 -20.52 2.59
C ILE A 247 19.82 -20.33 1.07
N LYS A 248 18.69 -20.02 0.43
CA LYS A 248 18.60 -19.65 -0.99
C LYS A 248 19.00 -18.19 -1.24
N LYS A 249 18.70 -17.28 -0.29
CA LYS A 249 18.98 -15.84 -0.43
C LYS A 249 18.94 -15.12 0.92
N ILE A 250 19.84 -14.14 1.11
CA ILE A 250 19.73 -13.10 2.14
C ILE A 250 19.52 -11.76 1.45
N ASP A 251 18.36 -11.14 1.68
CA ASP A 251 18.09 -9.74 1.33
C ASP A 251 18.36 -8.88 2.57
N TYR A 252 19.61 -8.42 2.74
CA TYR A 252 20.00 -7.47 3.79
C TYR A 252 20.76 -6.28 3.20
N ILE A 253 20.37 -5.07 3.59
CA ILE A 253 21.09 -3.83 3.27
C ILE A 253 21.94 -3.46 4.50
N LYS A 254 23.26 -3.34 4.33
CA LYS A 254 24.17 -3.07 5.45
C LYS A 254 23.79 -1.77 6.17
N GLY A 255 23.50 -1.85 7.46
CA GLY A 255 23.08 -0.73 8.28
C GLY A 255 21.56 -0.60 8.44
N ASP A 256 20.77 -1.40 7.72
CA ASP A 256 19.33 -1.50 7.96
C ASP A 256 19.05 -2.24 9.29
N SER A 257 17.91 -1.89 9.85
CA SER A 257 17.22 -2.44 11.03
C SER A 257 16.71 -3.87 10.86
N ASN A 258 16.57 -4.33 9.62
CA ASN A 258 15.97 -5.62 9.28
C ASN A 258 16.55 -6.26 8.01
N ALA A 259 16.32 -7.55 7.87
CA ALA A 259 16.69 -8.40 6.72
C ALA A 259 15.54 -9.36 6.39
N TYR A 260 15.61 -9.97 5.20
CA TYR A 260 14.84 -11.17 4.88
C TYR A 260 15.77 -12.31 4.50
N ILE A 261 15.43 -13.52 4.93
CA ILE A 261 16.17 -14.75 4.61
C ILE A 261 15.19 -15.73 3.95
N LEU A 262 15.56 -16.26 2.79
CA LEU A 262 14.80 -17.27 2.05
C LEU A 262 15.50 -18.62 2.21
N TYR A 263 14.81 -19.59 2.78
CA TYR A 263 15.25 -20.97 2.93
C TYR A 263 14.80 -21.87 1.77
N ASP A 264 15.41 -23.04 1.67
CA ASP A 264 14.95 -24.09 0.76
C ASP A 264 13.65 -24.76 1.24
N SER A 265 13.53 -25.07 2.54
CA SER A 265 12.33 -25.67 3.18
C SER A 265 11.58 -24.72 4.12
N ILE A 266 10.29 -24.99 4.33
CA ILE A 266 9.46 -24.35 5.37
C ILE A 266 9.90 -24.79 6.76
N ASP A 267 10.35 -26.04 6.94
CA ASP A 267 10.78 -26.56 8.25
C ASP A 267 12.00 -25.79 8.79
N ALA A 268 12.94 -25.45 7.90
CA ALA A 268 14.11 -24.63 8.19
C ALA A 268 13.71 -23.21 8.63
N ALA A 269 12.78 -22.59 7.89
CA ALA A 269 12.21 -21.30 8.26
C ALA A 269 11.45 -21.34 9.60
N GLN A 270 10.73 -22.42 9.89
CA GLN A 270 10.05 -22.63 11.17
C GLN A 270 11.02 -22.79 12.34
N ALA A 271 12.10 -23.56 12.18
CA ALA A 271 13.16 -23.68 13.17
C ALA A 271 13.82 -22.32 13.43
N ALA A 272 14.17 -21.58 12.38
CA ALA A 272 14.75 -20.25 12.48
C ALA A 272 13.84 -19.23 13.19
N VAL A 273 12.54 -19.16 12.84
CA VAL A 273 11.56 -18.27 13.52
C VAL A 273 11.42 -18.64 15.00
N LYS A 274 11.50 -19.92 15.35
CA LYS A 274 11.34 -20.41 16.73
C LYS A 274 12.58 -20.15 17.60
N GLU A 275 13.78 -20.38 17.09
CA GLU A 275 15.01 -20.35 17.88
C GLU A 275 15.76 -19.01 17.82
N MET A 276 15.63 -18.24 16.74
CA MET A 276 16.28 -16.93 16.62
C MET A 276 15.43 -15.79 17.18
N ARG A 277 14.21 -16.05 17.64
CA ARG A 277 13.40 -15.07 18.37
C ARG A 277 14.03 -14.78 19.73
N GLY A 278 14.27 -13.50 20.03
CA GLY A 278 14.91 -13.06 21.27
C GLY A 278 16.42 -13.33 21.33
N PHE A 279 17.03 -13.88 20.27
CA PHE A 279 18.45 -14.25 20.23
C PHE A 279 19.35 -12.98 20.20
N PRO A 280 20.39 -12.86 21.05
CA PRO A 280 21.24 -11.68 21.11
C PRO A 280 22.27 -11.65 19.96
N LEU A 281 22.15 -10.69 19.03
CA LEU A 281 23.07 -10.52 17.90
C LEU A 281 23.85 -9.20 17.99
N GLY A 282 25.14 -9.30 18.34
CA GLY A 282 26.05 -8.14 18.41
C GLY A 282 25.98 -7.35 19.73
N GLY A 283 25.43 -7.94 20.79
CA GLY A 283 25.41 -7.43 22.17
C GLY A 283 24.34 -8.16 23.00
N PRO A 284 24.45 -8.20 24.33
CA PRO A 284 23.46 -8.89 25.19
C PRO A 284 22.06 -8.27 25.08
N ASP A 285 21.99 -6.95 24.90
CA ASP A 285 20.73 -6.18 24.83
C ASP A 285 20.18 -6.04 23.40
N ARG A 286 20.79 -6.73 22.42
CA ARG A 286 20.47 -6.59 20.99
C ARG A 286 19.75 -7.83 20.46
N ARG A 287 18.50 -8.00 20.89
CA ARG A 287 17.69 -9.19 20.59
C ARG A 287 17.04 -9.13 19.21
N LEU A 288 17.15 -10.23 18.49
CA LEU A 288 16.51 -10.44 17.20
C LEU A 288 14.99 -10.62 17.33
N ARG A 289 14.25 -10.07 16.38
CA ARG A 289 12.79 -10.19 16.25
C ARG A 289 12.50 -10.88 14.93
N VAL A 290 11.79 -12.02 14.95
CA VAL A 290 11.67 -12.91 13.78
C VAL A 290 10.21 -13.26 13.51
N ASP A 291 9.83 -13.24 12.23
CA ASP A 291 8.47 -13.51 11.74
C ASP A 291 8.53 -14.08 10.31
N PHE A 292 7.41 -14.59 9.79
CA PHE A 292 7.31 -15.04 8.40
C PHE A 292 7.08 -13.88 7.41
N ALA A 293 7.38 -14.14 6.14
CA ALA A 293 7.22 -13.21 5.02
C ALA A 293 6.81 -13.95 3.73
N ASP A 294 6.21 -13.22 2.79
CA ASP A 294 5.68 -13.82 1.56
C ASP A 294 6.80 -14.29 0.62
N VAL A 295 6.62 -15.44 -0.04
CA VAL A 295 7.69 -16.10 -0.82
C VAL A 295 7.84 -15.50 -2.23
N THR A 296 6.84 -14.79 -2.75
CA THR A 296 6.66 -14.58 -4.19
C THR A 296 7.17 -13.22 -4.71
N PRO A 297 8.21 -13.17 -5.56
CA PRO A 297 8.58 -11.98 -6.32
C PRO A 297 7.74 -11.82 -7.60
N GLY A 298 6.44 -11.53 -7.46
CA GLY A 298 5.55 -11.12 -8.58
C GLY A 298 4.24 -11.91 -8.73
N PHE A 299 3.16 -11.18 -9.05
CA PHE A 299 1.75 -11.63 -9.10
C PHE A 299 1.18 -12.08 -7.72
N GLY A 300 0.25 -11.34 -7.10
CA GLY A 300 -0.31 -10.01 -7.40
C GLY A 300 -0.63 -9.27 -6.07
N PHE A 301 -1.23 -8.08 -6.04
CA PHE A 301 -1.88 -7.28 -7.08
C PHE A 301 -1.22 -5.89 -7.24
N LYS A 302 -1.79 -5.02 -8.10
CA LYS A 302 -1.35 -3.61 -8.23
C LYS A 302 -1.95 -2.73 -7.11
N PRO A 303 -1.16 -2.05 -6.28
CA PRO A 303 -1.63 -0.91 -5.50
C PRO A 303 -1.54 0.39 -6.31
N ARG A 304 -2.60 1.23 -6.30
CA ARG A 304 -2.59 2.69 -6.57
C ARG A 304 -4.04 3.23 -6.54
N PRO A 305 -4.29 4.47 -6.05
CA PRO A 305 -3.51 5.26 -5.10
C PRO A 305 -4.38 5.87 -3.96
N TYR A 306 -3.79 6.80 -3.19
CA TYR A 306 -4.35 7.61 -2.08
C TYR A 306 -4.60 6.89 -0.74
N SER A 307 -4.30 7.51 0.41
CA SER A 307 -3.33 8.60 0.70
C SER A 307 -2.98 8.66 2.20
N GLU A 308 -1.97 9.48 2.53
CA GLU A 308 -1.72 10.14 3.83
C GLU A 308 -1.65 9.25 5.10
N GLU A 309 -0.46 9.10 5.70
CA GLU A 309 0.08 9.97 6.78
C GLU A 309 -0.56 9.71 8.16
N SER A 310 0.14 9.86 9.30
CA SER A 310 1.57 10.01 9.63
C SER A 310 1.77 9.40 11.05
N SER A 311 2.92 9.35 11.73
CA SER A 311 4.28 9.91 11.60
C SER A 311 5.22 9.04 12.46
N GLU A 312 6.54 9.30 12.51
CA GLU A 312 7.25 9.14 13.79
C GLU A 312 8.50 10.01 13.95
N PHE A 313 8.94 10.16 15.19
CA PHE A 313 9.87 11.17 15.68
C PHE A 313 11.35 10.75 15.59
N ARG A 314 12.26 11.73 15.57
CA ARG A 314 13.71 11.52 15.67
C ARG A 314 14.15 11.33 17.13
N PRO A 315 15.23 10.57 17.39
CA PRO A 315 16.19 10.92 18.43
C PRO A 315 17.21 11.95 17.89
N HIS A 316 17.59 12.94 18.70
CA HIS A 316 18.67 13.88 18.40
C HIS A 316 20.00 13.45 19.04
N SER A 317 21.10 13.67 18.33
CA SER A 317 22.46 13.87 18.85
C SER A 317 23.26 14.60 17.77
N ASP A 318 24.10 15.55 18.17
CA ASP A 318 24.39 16.69 17.30
C ASP A 318 25.65 16.57 16.42
N SER A 319 25.74 17.51 15.46
CA SER A 319 26.93 17.87 14.68
C SER A 319 27.59 16.75 13.84
N ASP A 320 27.13 16.58 12.59
CA ASP A 320 27.73 17.42 11.54
C ASP A 320 26.91 17.52 10.23
N SER A 321 27.29 18.54 9.47
CA SER A 321 26.67 19.16 8.29
C SER A 321 26.51 18.26 7.04
N GLU A 322 25.44 18.52 6.27
CA GLU A 322 25.29 18.26 4.82
C GLU A 322 25.93 16.99 4.20
N ASN A 323 25.26 15.82 4.25
CA ASN A 323 25.30 14.86 3.11
C ASN A 323 24.25 13.72 3.11
N THR A 324 23.62 13.39 4.24
CA THR A 324 22.96 12.08 4.44
C THR A 324 21.81 11.74 3.48
N ARG A 325 21.21 12.73 2.80
CA ARG A 325 20.15 12.53 1.79
C ARG A 325 20.63 11.80 0.52
N GLY A 326 21.90 11.94 0.14
CA GLY A 326 22.44 11.34 -1.09
C GLY A 326 22.52 9.81 -1.07
N GLY A 327 22.58 9.19 0.11
CA GLY A 327 22.91 7.77 0.28
C GLY A 327 22.01 6.80 -0.52
N MET A 328 20.69 6.93 -0.41
CA MET A 328 19.74 6.02 -1.08
C MET A 328 19.70 6.21 -2.60
N LEU A 329 19.81 7.45 -3.08
CA LEU A 329 19.74 7.80 -4.50
C LEU A 329 21.07 7.54 -5.24
N SER A 330 22.20 7.54 -4.53
CA SER A 330 23.53 7.27 -5.08
C SER A 330 23.64 5.98 -5.91
N THR A 331 22.84 4.96 -5.58
CA THR A 331 22.82 3.64 -6.22
C THR A 331 21.80 3.51 -7.37
N SER A 332 21.10 4.58 -7.73
CA SER A 332 20.07 4.58 -8.79
C SER A 332 20.72 4.70 -10.17
N ARG A 333 20.42 3.77 -11.09
CA ARG A 333 21.02 3.72 -12.43
C ARG A 333 20.10 4.25 -13.54
N THR A 334 18.79 4.21 -13.29
CA THR A 334 17.74 4.67 -14.23
C THR A 334 16.80 5.67 -13.57
N LEU A 335 16.08 6.48 -14.38
CA LEU A 335 15.08 7.43 -13.86
C LEU A 335 13.93 6.72 -13.08
N PRO A 336 13.43 5.54 -13.49
CA PRO A 336 12.51 4.74 -12.68
C PRO A 336 13.08 4.25 -11.33
N ASP A 337 14.39 4.11 -11.16
CA ASP A 337 14.99 3.79 -9.85
C ASP A 337 14.92 4.99 -8.90
N VAL A 338 15.27 6.18 -9.39
CA VAL A 338 15.16 7.44 -8.64
C VAL A 338 13.70 7.65 -8.21
N ALA A 339 12.75 7.48 -9.14
CA ALA A 339 11.32 7.60 -8.86
C ALA A 339 10.77 6.56 -7.86
N ARG A 340 11.40 5.38 -7.75
CA ARG A 340 11.03 4.33 -6.77
C ARG A 340 11.66 4.53 -5.39
N LYS A 341 12.82 5.19 -5.30
CA LYS A 341 13.53 5.44 -4.03
C LYS A 341 13.26 6.82 -3.42
N SER A 342 12.67 7.73 -4.20
CA SER A 342 12.25 9.05 -3.74
C SER A 342 11.14 8.94 -2.69
N ILE A 343 11.40 9.45 -1.49
CA ILE A 343 10.50 9.37 -0.33
C ILE A 343 9.28 10.30 -0.42
N ALA A 344 9.39 11.40 -1.17
CA ALA A 344 8.32 12.39 -1.32
C ALA A 344 8.01 12.61 -2.80
N VAL A 345 6.72 12.64 -3.16
CA VAL A 345 6.27 12.72 -4.56
C VAL A 345 5.08 13.65 -4.69
N TRP A 346 5.28 14.83 -5.29
CA TRP A 346 4.18 15.66 -5.76
C TRP A 346 3.51 15.01 -6.97
N GLN A 347 2.19 15.01 -7.03
CA GLN A 347 1.41 14.52 -8.17
C GLN A 347 0.35 15.54 -8.56
N GLY A 348 0.31 15.87 -9.85
CA GLY A 348 -0.63 16.86 -10.37
C GLY A 348 -0.45 17.06 -11.88
N ALA A 349 -0.59 18.30 -12.33
CA ALA A 349 -0.28 18.66 -13.71
C ALA A 349 0.39 20.03 -13.84
N LEU A 350 1.21 20.16 -14.88
CA LEU A 350 1.67 21.45 -15.39
C LEU A 350 0.69 21.97 -16.44
N ILE A 351 0.37 23.27 -16.44
CA ILE A 351 -0.47 23.90 -17.46
C ILE A 351 0.36 24.93 -18.22
N LEU A 352 0.38 24.85 -19.55
CA LEU A 352 0.97 25.87 -20.43
C LEU A 352 -0.03 26.22 -21.53
N LYS A 353 -0.50 27.47 -21.53
CA LYS A 353 -1.65 27.93 -22.34
C LYS A 353 -2.85 26.98 -22.15
N ASN A 354 -3.44 26.51 -23.24
CA ASN A 354 -4.61 25.63 -23.30
C ASN A 354 -4.20 24.14 -23.31
N SER A 355 -3.10 23.78 -22.65
CA SER A 355 -2.64 22.39 -22.58
C SER A 355 -2.17 22.02 -21.17
N LEU A 356 -2.67 20.89 -20.70
CA LEU A 356 -2.39 20.31 -19.38
C LEU A 356 -1.55 19.06 -19.54
N PHE A 357 -0.48 18.96 -18.76
CA PHE A 357 0.53 17.91 -18.84
C PHE A 357 0.59 17.18 -17.49
N PRO A 358 -0.06 16.00 -17.34
CA PRO A 358 -0.02 15.23 -16.10
C PRO A 358 1.42 14.88 -15.74
N ALA A 359 1.80 15.11 -14.48
CA ALA A 359 3.17 14.97 -14.02
C ALA A 359 3.28 14.41 -12.59
N LYS A 360 4.42 13.81 -12.31
CA LYS A 360 4.85 13.39 -10.97
C LYS A 360 6.26 13.89 -10.73
N PHE A 361 6.47 14.65 -9.66
CA PHE A 361 7.78 15.17 -9.29
C PHE A 361 8.28 14.42 -8.06
N HIS A 362 9.39 13.73 -8.20
CA HIS A 362 9.98 12.85 -7.19
C HIS A 362 11.15 13.61 -6.55
N LEU A 363 11.07 13.93 -5.25
CA LEU A 363 12.08 14.73 -4.56
C LEU A 363 13.45 14.04 -4.62
N THR A 364 14.42 14.71 -5.24
CA THR A 364 15.81 14.25 -5.33
C THR A 364 16.73 14.97 -4.36
N ASP A 365 16.44 16.22 -4.00
CA ASP A 365 17.23 17.01 -3.04
C ASP A 365 16.40 18.12 -2.39
N GLY A 366 16.86 18.65 -1.26
CA GLY A 366 16.18 19.72 -0.53
C GLY A 366 15.01 19.27 0.34
N GLU A 367 14.01 20.15 0.53
CA GLU A 367 12.99 20.03 1.58
C GLU A 367 11.62 19.54 1.10
N THR A 368 10.97 18.71 1.93
CA THR A 368 9.64 18.15 1.66
C THR A 368 8.52 19.17 1.83
N GLU A 369 8.62 20.06 2.83
CA GLU A 369 7.58 21.03 3.21
C GLU A 369 7.18 21.99 2.08
N ILE A 370 8.05 22.18 1.09
CA ILE A 370 7.76 22.97 -0.12
C ILE A 370 6.58 22.38 -0.92
N ILE A 371 6.40 21.06 -0.92
CA ILE A 371 5.28 20.38 -1.60
C ILE A 371 3.95 20.91 -1.05
N ASP A 372 3.83 20.93 0.27
CA ASP A 372 2.58 21.26 0.94
C ASP A 372 2.35 22.75 1.13
N SER A 373 3.43 23.51 1.31
CA SER A 373 3.39 24.95 1.53
C SER A 373 3.40 25.80 0.26
N LEU A 374 3.89 25.30 -0.88
CA LEU A 374 4.02 26.09 -2.12
C LEU A 374 3.53 25.42 -3.40
N MET A 375 3.49 24.08 -3.50
CA MET A 375 3.18 23.38 -4.77
C MET A 375 1.68 23.13 -5.00
N LYS A 376 0.87 24.16 -4.71
CA LYS A 376 -0.58 24.20 -4.88
C LYS A 376 -0.97 25.48 -5.64
N ASP A 377 -2.13 25.50 -6.28
CA ASP A 377 -2.70 26.68 -6.91
C ASP A 377 -3.62 27.47 -5.95
N GLU A 378 -4.28 28.51 -6.46
CA GLU A 378 -5.19 29.36 -5.68
C GLU A 378 -6.45 28.66 -5.17
N GLU A 379 -6.71 27.42 -5.61
CA GLU A 379 -7.82 26.56 -5.21
C GLU A 379 -7.33 25.39 -4.32
N GLY A 380 -6.04 25.38 -3.95
CA GLY A 380 -5.40 24.31 -3.18
C GLY A 380 -5.04 23.06 -4.01
N LYS A 381 -5.30 23.05 -5.32
CA LYS A 381 -5.09 21.91 -6.22
C LYS A 381 -3.65 21.86 -6.73
N HIS A 382 -3.19 20.69 -7.13
CA HIS A 382 -1.84 20.51 -7.71
C HIS A 382 -1.81 20.81 -9.23
N MET A 383 -2.25 22.00 -9.65
CA MET A 383 -2.40 22.40 -11.06
C MET A 383 -1.58 23.66 -11.40
N LEU A 384 -0.27 23.49 -11.50
CA LEU A 384 0.69 24.60 -11.55
C LEU A 384 0.85 25.16 -12.98
N ARG A 385 0.60 26.47 -13.15
CA ARG A 385 0.55 27.13 -14.46
C ARG A 385 1.86 27.83 -14.83
N ILE A 386 2.49 27.41 -15.93
CA ILE A 386 3.67 28.04 -16.52
C ILE A 386 3.26 29.38 -17.14
N THR A 387 3.60 30.46 -16.46
CA THR A 387 3.31 31.85 -16.85
C THR A 387 4.50 32.51 -17.56
N GLN A 388 5.73 32.08 -17.24
CA GLN A 388 6.97 32.67 -17.73
C GLN A 388 7.93 31.61 -18.29
N ARG A 389 9.04 32.06 -18.87
CA ARG A 389 10.15 31.19 -19.32
C ARG A 389 11.51 31.84 -19.03
N LEU A 390 12.44 31.05 -18.52
CA LEU A 390 13.84 31.43 -18.32
C LEU A 390 14.65 30.86 -19.49
N ARG A 391 15.47 31.68 -20.17
CA ARG A 391 16.42 31.18 -21.18
C ARG A 391 17.53 30.37 -20.49
N LEU A 392 18.09 29.38 -21.18
CA LEU A 392 19.19 28.54 -20.67
C LEU A 392 20.57 29.12 -21.00
N ASP A 393 20.73 30.45 -20.92
CA ASP A 393 22.04 31.12 -21.02
C ASP A 393 22.77 31.12 -19.67
N GLN A 394 24.10 31.01 -19.69
CA GLN A 394 24.92 30.81 -18.48
C GLN A 394 24.62 31.81 -17.36
N PRO A 395 24.52 33.14 -17.59
CA PRO A 395 24.18 34.09 -16.53
C PRO A 395 22.83 33.82 -15.85
N LYS A 396 21.85 33.27 -16.57
CA LYS A 396 20.54 32.88 -16.00
C LYS A 396 20.59 31.55 -15.25
N LEU A 397 21.51 30.67 -15.60
CA LEU A 397 21.79 29.44 -14.85
C LEU A 397 22.56 29.76 -13.55
N ASP A 398 23.54 30.66 -13.62
CA ASP A 398 24.29 31.17 -12.47
C ASP A 398 23.36 31.90 -11.46
N ASP A 399 22.43 32.73 -11.94
CA ASP A 399 21.35 33.34 -11.14
C ASP A 399 20.53 32.29 -10.37
N VAL A 400 20.24 31.14 -10.99
CA VAL A 400 19.46 30.05 -10.37
C VAL A 400 20.33 29.25 -9.38
N SER A 401 21.56 28.88 -9.74
CA SER A 401 22.51 28.25 -8.81
C SER A 401 22.71 29.08 -7.55
N LYS A 402 22.89 30.40 -7.71
CA LYS A 402 23.01 31.33 -6.57
C LYS A 402 21.74 31.32 -5.72
N ARG A 403 20.54 31.36 -6.33
CA ARG A 403 19.26 31.28 -5.60
C ARG A 403 19.08 29.97 -4.82
N ILE A 404 19.54 28.84 -5.36
CA ILE A 404 19.56 27.55 -4.65
C ILE A 404 20.49 27.63 -3.43
N GLN A 405 21.69 28.20 -3.59
CA GLN A 405 22.71 28.31 -2.55
C GLN A 405 22.38 29.34 -1.46
N THR A 406 21.68 30.44 -1.79
CA THR A 406 21.41 31.53 -0.84
C THR A 406 20.01 31.52 -0.24
N SER A 407 19.10 30.66 -0.70
CA SER A 407 17.77 30.53 -0.08
C SER A 407 17.82 29.62 1.15
N SER A 408 17.08 30.00 2.19
CA SER A 408 16.90 29.20 3.40
C SER A 408 16.10 27.92 3.19
N SER A 409 15.43 27.76 2.03
CA SER A 409 14.58 26.61 1.73
C SER A 409 14.43 26.41 0.22
N HIS A 410 14.86 25.25 -0.26
CA HIS A 410 14.74 24.86 -1.67
C HIS A 410 14.47 23.36 -1.82
N ALA A 411 13.99 22.95 -2.99
CA ALA A 411 13.75 21.55 -3.34
C ALA A 411 14.04 21.30 -4.82
N ILE A 412 14.62 20.15 -5.13
CA ILE A 412 14.92 19.69 -6.49
C ILE A 412 14.24 18.34 -6.70
N PHE A 413 13.53 18.18 -7.81
CA PHE A 413 12.75 16.98 -8.13
C PHE A 413 13.00 16.46 -9.55
N LEU A 414 12.96 15.14 -9.70
CA LEU A 414 12.85 14.46 -10.98
C LEU A 414 11.38 14.40 -11.44
N GLY A 415 11.04 15.14 -12.48
CA GLY A 415 9.71 15.17 -13.08
C GLY A 415 9.52 14.13 -14.18
N LEU A 416 8.56 13.22 -13.98
CA LEU A 416 8.17 12.18 -14.94
C LEU A 416 6.67 12.29 -15.29
N ALA A 417 6.26 11.59 -16.35
CA ALA A 417 4.86 11.60 -16.81
C ALA A 417 3.88 11.06 -15.74
N GLY A 418 2.83 11.83 -15.46
CA GLY A 418 1.73 11.43 -14.58
C GLY A 418 0.68 10.57 -15.31
N SER A 419 -0.26 10.00 -14.56
CA SER A 419 -1.42 9.32 -15.15
C SER A 419 -2.53 10.33 -15.45
N SER A 420 -2.99 10.40 -16.70
CA SER A 420 -4.12 11.25 -17.10
C SER A 420 -5.43 10.92 -16.36
N THR A 421 -5.55 9.73 -15.76
CA THR A 421 -6.73 9.30 -15.01
C THR A 421 -6.82 9.91 -13.60
N ALA A 422 -5.79 10.62 -13.14
CA ALA A 422 -5.69 11.13 -11.77
C ALA A 422 -5.66 12.66 -11.70
N VAL A 423 -6.08 13.34 -12.78
CA VAL A 423 -6.20 14.80 -12.85
C VAL A 423 -7.53 15.12 -13.54
N THR A 424 -8.57 15.36 -12.74
CA THR A 424 -9.82 15.96 -13.19
C THR A 424 -9.58 17.46 -13.42
N ASN A 425 -9.92 17.96 -14.59
CA ASN A 425 -9.88 19.39 -14.91
C ASN A 425 -11.22 19.77 -15.54
N ASP A 426 -11.93 20.70 -14.91
CA ASP A 426 -13.27 21.12 -15.29
C ASP A 426 -13.26 22.22 -16.37
N ASP A 427 -12.11 22.85 -16.64
CA ASP A 427 -11.94 23.78 -17.75
C ASP A 427 -11.86 23.04 -19.09
N ALA A 428 -13.01 22.97 -19.77
CA ALA A 428 -13.19 22.35 -21.08
C ALA A 428 -12.30 22.95 -22.20
N ASN A 429 -11.69 24.13 -22.01
CA ASN A 429 -10.78 24.73 -22.99
C ASN A 429 -9.34 24.21 -22.90
N VAL A 430 -9.00 23.47 -21.85
CA VAL A 430 -7.62 23.03 -21.56
C VAL A 430 -7.47 21.54 -21.89
N GLN A 431 -6.71 21.24 -22.95
CA GLN A 431 -6.59 19.89 -23.46
C GLN A 431 -5.44 19.11 -22.80
N THR A 432 -5.72 17.93 -22.28
CA THR A 432 -4.69 17.03 -21.73
C THR A 432 -3.75 16.53 -22.84
N ARG A 433 -2.43 16.65 -22.63
CA ARG A 433 -1.35 16.26 -23.55
C ARG A 433 -0.25 15.49 -22.80
N PRO A 434 0.46 14.53 -23.44
CA PRO A 434 1.57 13.82 -22.81
C PRO A 434 2.73 14.74 -22.41
N LEU A 435 3.37 14.51 -21.25
CA LEU A 435 4.44 15.37 -20.72
C LEU A 435 5.60 15.60 -21.70
N ARG A 436 5.97 14.59 -22.50
CA ARG A 436 6.97 14.70 -23.57
C ARG A 436 6.74 15.86 -24.54
N ASN A 437 5.50 16.28 -24.75
CA ASN A 437 5.18 17.42 -25.62
C ASN A 437 5.65 18.74 -24.99
N LEU A 438 5.55 18.89 -23.66
CA LEU A 438 6.10 20.02 -22.91
C LEU A 438 7.63 19.95 -22.86
N VAL A 439 8.20 18.78 -22.59
CA VAL A 439 9.66 18.54 -22.63
C VAL A 439 10.23 18.96 -23.99
N SER A 440 9.63 18.50 -25.08
CA SER A 440 10.01 18.84 -26.45
C SER A 440 9.88 20.34 -26.74
N TYR A 441 8.80 20.99 -26.27
CA TYR A 441 8.62 22.44 -26.41
C TYR A 441 9.71 23.22 -25.67
N LEU A 442 10.04 22.85 -24.43
CA LEU A 442 11.06 23.51 -23.63
C LEU A 442 12.47 23.30 -24.20
N LYS A 443 12.80 22.09 -24.67
CA LYS A 443 14.01 21.81 -25.48
C LYS A 443 14.06 22.74 -26.71
N GLN A 444 12.98 22.81 -27.51
CA GLN A 444 12.88 23.63 -28.73
C GLN A 444 12.81 25.16 -28.49
N LYS A 445 12.72 25.62 -27.24
CA LYS A 445 12.75 27.04 -26.88
C LYS A 445 13.97 27.42 -26.07
N GLU A 446 14.90 26.48 -25.86
CA GLU A 446 16.15 26.66 -25.10
C GLU A 446 15.87 27.36 -23.76
N ALA A 447 14.82 26.89 -23.09
CA ALA A 447 14.24 27.57 -21.95
C ALA A 447 13.66 26.59 -20.91
N ALA A 448 13.77 26.96 -19.63
CA ALA A 448 12.97 26.38 -18.56
C ALA A 448 11.60 27.08 -18.49
N GLY A 449 10.55 26.33 -18.13
CA GLY A 449 9.28 26.93 -17.70
C GLY A 449 9.45 27.60 -16.34
N VAL A 450 8.76 28.71 -16.10
CA VAL A 450 8.79 29.43 -14.81
C VAL A 450 7.38 29.64 -14.29
N ILE A 451 7.21 29.37 -12.99
CA ILE A 451 5.97 29.51 -12.23
C ILE A 451 6.28 30.31 -10.96
N SER A 452 5.55 31.40 -10.74
CA SER A 452 5.51 32.06 -9.43
C SER A 452 4.58 31.24 -8.52
N LEU A 453 5.06 30.82 -7.36
CA LEU A 453 4.27 30.14 -6.34
C LEU A 453 3.89 31.16 -5.25
N LEU A 454 2.63 31.14 -4.84
CA LEU A 454 2.07 31.98 -3.80
C LEU A 454 1.07 31.17 -3.00
N ASN A 455 1.28 31.05 -1.70
CA ASN A 455 0.32 30.50 -0.76
C ASN A 455 -0.36 31.63 0.00
N LYS A 456 -1.69 31.71 -0.11
CA LYS A 456 -2.52 32.75 0.51
C LYS A 456 -2.71 32.54 2.02
N ASP A 457 -2.59 31.30 2.50
CA ASP A 457 -2.85 30.93 3.90
C ASP A 457 -1.63 31.14 4.81
N THR A 458 -0.43 31.17 4.21
CA THR A 458 0.86 31.29 4.94
C THR A 458 1.72 32.47 4.48
N GLU A 459 1.21 33.29 3.55
CA GLU A 459 1.92 34.37 2.84
C GLU A 459 3.23 33.92 2.16
N GLY A 460 3.43 32.61 2.02
CA GLY A 460 4.64 32.00 1.45
C GLY A 460 4.76 32.27 -0.04
N THR A 461 5.87 32.87 -0.46
CA THR A 461 6.21 33.06 -1.87
C THR A 461 7.30 32.07 -2.31
N GLY A 462 7.37 31.80 -3.62
CA GLY A 462 8.44 31.00 -4.21
C GLY A 462 8.50 31.09 -5.73
N VAL A 463 9.54 30.53 -6.31
CA VAL A 463 9.67 30.38 -7.76
C VAL A 463 10.04 28.94 -8.10
N LEU A 464 9.28 28.35 -9.03
CA LEU A 464 9.52 27.03 -9.59
C LEU A 464 10.04 27.18 -11.03
N TYR A 465 11.16 26.51 -11.30
CA TYR A 465 11.81 26.40 -12.59
C TYR A 465 11.68 24.95 -13.09
N ALA A 466 11.03 24.75 -14.23
CA ALA A 466 10.85 23.46 -14.87
C ALA A 466 11.84 23.33 -16.04
N PHE A 467 13.02 22.75 -15.77
CA PHE A 467 14.08 22.57 -16.77
C PHE A 467 13.80 21.36 -17.67
N PRO A 468 13.94 21.49 -19.00
CA PRO A 468 14.10 20.34 -19.87
C PRO A 468 15.46 19.66 -19.63
N PRO A 469 15.66 18.40 -20.09
CA PRO A 469 16.95 17.73 -20.09
C PRO A 469 18.01 18.54 -20.84
N CYS A 470 18.97 19.08 -20.10
CA CYS A 470 20.10 19.89 -20.55
C CYS A 470 21.33 19.65 -19.66
N ALA A 471 22.45 20.31 -19.93
CA ALA A 471 23.68 20.17 -19.12
C ALA A 471 23.43 20.50 -17.64
N PHE A 472 22.84 21.67 -17.36
CA PHE A 472 22.51 22.15 -16.02
C PHE A 472 21.56 21.21 -15.26
N SER A 473 20.50 20.73 -15.91
CA SER A 473 19.56 19.79 -15.27
C SER A 473 20.23 18.45 -14.96
N THR A 474 21.15 18.03 -15.81
CA THR A 474 21.93 16.79 -15.64
C THR A 474 22.92 16.91 -14.49
N GLU A 475 23.58 18.06 -14.34
CA GLU A 475 24.48 18.35 -13.22
C GLU A 475 23.74 18.30 -11.87
N LEU A 476 22.59 18.99 -11.77
CA LEU A 476 21.74 18.95 -10.57
C LEU A 476 21.26 17.53 -10.22
N LEU A 477 20.89 16.70 -11.20
CA LEU A 477 20.54 15.29 -10.94
C LEU A 477 21.76 14.46 -10.54
N LYS A 478 22.91 14.62 -11.20
CA LYS A 478 24.12 13.84 -10.91
C LYS A 478 24.73 14.18 -9.54
N ARG A 479 24.47 15.38 -8.98
CA ARG A 479 24.84 15.74 -7.60
C ARG A 479 24.33 14.72 -6.57
N THR A 480 23.07 14.29 -6.71
CA THR A 480 22.43 13.37 -5.75
C THR A 480 22.23 11.95 -6.29
N CYS A 481 22.28 11.77 -7.62
CA CYS A 481 22.14 10.49 -8.30
C CYS A 481 23.35 10.17 -9.21
N PRO A 482 24.60 10.12 -8.69
CA PRO A 482 25.82 9.97 -9.49
C PRO A 482 25.90 8.67 -10.34
N SER A 483 25.14 7.62 -10.00
CA SER A 483 25.10 6.37 -10.78
C SER A 483 24.16 6.40 -12.01
N LEU A 484 23.45 7.50 -12.27
CA LEU A 484 22.55 7.61 -13.42
C LEU A 484 23.30 7.47 -14.75
N SER A 485 22.81 6.60 -15.63
CA SER A 485 23.37 6.45 -16.97
C SER A 485 23.02 7.65 -17.87
N ASP A 486 23.97 8.04 -18.73
CA ASP A 486 23.76 9.09 -19.74
C ASP A 486 22.72 8.71 -20.80
N GLU A 487 22.35 7.42 -20.90
CA GLU A 487 21.24 6.97 -21.75
C GLU A 487 19.89 7.31 -21.11
N SER A 488 19.70 6.99 -19.82
CA SER A 488 18.48 7.36 -19.09
C SER A 488 18.27 8.87 -19.01
N LEU A 489 19.34 9.67 -19.02
CA LEU A 489 19.27 11.13 -19.04
C LEU A 489 18.81 11.72 -20.39
N LYS A 490 18.65 10.90 -21.44
CA LYS A 490 18.04 11.32 -22.72
C LYS A 490 16.52 11.22 -22.73
N GLU A 491 15.94 10.42 -21.82
CA GLU A 491 14.50 10.16 -21.71
C GLU A 491 13.69 11.45 -21.45
N ASP A 492 12.39 11.43 -21.79
CA ASP A 492 11.48 12.56 -21.60
C ASP A 492 11.11 12.80 -20.13
N HIS A 493 11.99 13.50 -19.43
CA HIS A 493 11.82 13.97 -18.05
C HIS A 493 11.90 15.50 -17.97
N LEU A 494 11.66 16.04 -16.78
CA LEU A 494 11.98 17.42 -16.38
C LEU A 494 12.82 17.38 -15.10
N VAL A 495 13.58 18.44 -14.85
CA VAL A 495 14.13 18.71 -13.50
C VAL A 495 13.43 19.95 -12.96
N ILE A 496 12.74 19.79 -11.84
CA ILE A 496 12.00 20.86 -11.20
C ILE A 496 12.84 21.39 -10.06
N VAL A 497 13.17 22.68 -10.09
CA VAL A 497 13.82 23.39 -8.97
C VAL A 497 12.81 24.35 -8.38
N VAL A 498 12.51 24.23 -7.11
CA VAL A 498 11.67 25.18 -6.35
C VAL A 498 12.55 25.89 -5.34
N VAL A 499 12.49 27.22 -5.33
CA VAL A 499 13.19 28.06 -4.35
C VAL A 499 12.14 28.87 -3.60
N LYS A 500 12.10 28.75 -2.27
CA LYS A 500 11.25 29.58 -1.42
C LYS A 500 11.79 31.01 -1.43
N GLY A 501 10.89 31.98 -1.55
CA GLY A 501 11.22 33.39 -1.35
C GLY A 501 11.37 33.71 0.13
N GLY A 502 12.14 34.74 0.45
CA GLY A 502 12.06 35.32 1.79
C GLY A 502 10.68 35.93 2.02
N SER A 503 10.18 35.85 3.25
CA SER A 503 9.09 36.72 3.70
C SER A 503 9.50 38.18 3.52
N ALA A 504 8.57 39.01 3.06
CA ALA A 504 8.76 40.45 2.85
C ALA A 504 8.56 41.25 4.16
#